data_AF-A0A410DB95-F1
#
_entry.id   AF-A0A410DB95-F1
#
_cell.length_a   1.000
_cell.length_b   1.000
_cell.length_c   1.000
_cell.angle_alpha   90.00
_cell.angle_beta   90.00
_cell.angle_gamma   90.00
#
_symmetry.space_group_name_H-M   'P 1'
#
loop_
_entity.id
_entity.type
_entity.pdbx_description
1 polymer ?
#
loop_
_entity_poly.entity_id
_entity_poly.type
_entity_poly.pdbx_seq_one_letter_code
_entity_poly.pdbx_strand_id
1 'polypeptide(L)'
;MSRQSNICKRFPCIGYHKFNSKLYVSIKKKQGGYPNGYDSFKLILNNIKAVSVTGSGKKLLLEIHDDQTVLITGEGKLDIAL
;
A
#
# COMPACT_ATOMS: atom_id res chain seq x y z
N MET A 1 0.43 7.52 20.44
CA MET A 1 0.03 6.10 20.33
C MET A 1 -0.31 5.80 18.86
N SER A 2 0.51 5.02 18.14
CA SER A 2 0.21 4.61 16.77
C SER A 2 -0.72 3.39 16.80
N ARG A 3 -1.90 3.49 16.15
CA ARG A 3 -2.79 2.35 15.96
C ARG A 3 -2.35 1.60 14.70
N GLN A 4 -1.83 0.39 14.87
CA GLN A 4 -1.64 -0.54 13.77
C GLN A 4 -2.99 -1.18 13.43
N SER A 5 -3.39 -1.12 12.17
CA SER A 5 -4.63 -1.75 11.70
C SER A 5 -4.28 -2.78 10.63
N ASN A 6 -4.82 -3.99 10.78
CA ASN A 6 -4.63 -5.09 9.85
C ASN A 6 -5.99 -5.43 9.23
N ILE A 7 -6.08 -5.37 7.90
CA ILE A 7 -7.26 -5.80 7.16
C ILE A 7 -6.85 -6.97 6.28
N CYS A 8 -7.37 -8.15 6.60
CA CYS A 8 -7.19 -9.37 5.81
C CYS A 8 -8.53 -9.72 5.12
N LYS A 9 -8.97 -8.90 4.17
CA LYS A 9 -10.21 -9.18 3.41
C LYS A 9 -9.88 -9.99 2.16
N ARG A 10 -9.98 -11.32 2.30
CA ARG A 10 -9.85 -12.35 1.25
C ARG A 10 -8.52 -12.36 0.45
N PHE A 11 -8.01 -11.29 -0.16
CA PHE A 11 -6.67 -11.16 -0.80
C PHE A 11 -6.41 -9.67 -1.14
N PRO A 12 -5.24 -9.01 -0.90
CA PRO A 12 -4.06 -9.30 -0.05
C PRO A 12 -4.29 -9.10 1.45
N CYS A 13 -3.31 -9.50 2.28
CA CYS A 13 -3.23 -9.06 3.69
C CYS A 13 -2.50 -7.71 3.75
N ILE A 14 -3.19 -6.67 4.20
CA ILE A 14 -2.64 -5.31 4.28
C ILE A 14 -2.59 -4.89 5.75
N GLY A 15 -1.37 -4.68 6.24
CA GLY A 15 -1.13 -4.02 7.51
C GLY A 15 -0.65 -2.59 7.25
N TYR A 16 -1.15 -1.62 8.00
CA TYR A 16 -0.67 -0.25 7.88
C TYR A 16 -0.49 0.41 9.24
N HIS A 17 0.44 1.36 9.31
CA HIS A 17 0.64 2.22 10.47
C HIS A 17 1.00 3.64 10.01
N LYS A 18 0.34 4.64 10.60
CA LYS A 18 0.67 6.05 10.38
C LYS A 18 1.58 6.52 11.51
N PHE A 19 2.66 7.20 11.16
CA PHE A 19 3.57 7.84 12.09
C PHE A 19 4.01 9.20 11.52
N ASN A 20 3.64 10.28 12.20
CA ASN A 20 3.82 11.66 11.71
C ASN A 20 3.24 11.85 10.29
N SER A 21 4.02 12.44 9.38
CA SER A 21 3.73 12.66 7.97
C SER A 21 4.06 11.45 7.08
N LYS A 22 4.15 10.25 7.67
CA LYS A 22 4.41 9.01 6.93
C LYS A 22 3.33 7.96 7.20
N LEU A 23 2.88 7.30 6.15
CA LEU A 23 2.09 6.09 6.19
C LEU A 23 2.96 4.93 5.72
N TYR A 24 3.06 3.92 6.56
CA TYR A 24 3.79 2.69 6.27
C TYR A 24 2.79 1.60 5.98
N VAL A 25 2.93 0.96 4.82
CA VAL A 25 2.03 -0.11 4.40
C VAL A 25 2.85 -1.36 4.16
N SER A 26 2.45 -2.48 4.77
CA SER A 26 2.99 -3.79 4.49
C SER A 26 1.92 -4.63 3.82
N ILE A 27 2.27 -5.18 2.67
CA ILE A 27 1.37 -6.00 1.87
C ILE A 27 2.01 -7.36 1.75
N LYS A 28 1.27 -8.39 2.18
CA LYS A 28 1.70 -9.78 2.09
C LYS A 28 0.74 -10.56 1.19
N LYS A 29 1.30 -11.35 0.28
CA LYS A 29 0.50 -12.34 -0.46
C LYS A 29 0.00 -13.39 0.51
N LYS A 30 -1.11 -14.04 0.18
CA LYS A 30 -1.55 -15.24 0.92
C LYS A 30 -0.60 -16.39 0.59
N GLN A 31 -0.39 -17.31 1.54
CA GLN A 31 0.16 -18.63 1.25
C GLN A 31 -0.65 -19.29 0.11
N GLY A 32 0.04 -19.62 -0.99
CA GLY A 32 -0.58 -20.17 -2.21
C GLY A 32 -0.68 -19.19 -3.39
N GLY A 33 -0.27 -17.93 -3.23
CA GLY A 33 -0.29 -16.93 -4.31
C GLY A 33 -1.68 -16.38 -4.63
N TYR A 34 -1.77 -15.53 -5.66
CA TYR A 34 -3.05 -15.06 -6.19
C TYR A 34 -3.53 -15.98 -7.32
N PRO A 35 -4.85 -16.22 -7.44
CA PRO A 35 -5.38 -16.94 -8.60
C PRO A 35 -4.97 -16.20 -9.88
N ASN A 36 -4.50 -16.94 -10.89
CA ASN A 36 -4.05 -16.45 -12.20
C ASN A 36 -2.66 -15.77 -12.26
N GLY A 37 -1.80 -15.92 -11.25
CA GLY A 37 -0.40 -15.48 -11.35
C GLY A 37 -0.22 -13.96 -11.36
N TYR A 38 -1.17 -13.19 -10.82
CA TYR A 38 -1.00 -11.75 -10.67
C TYR A 38 0.17 -11.45 -9.72
N ASP A 39 1.12 -10.63 -10.17
CA ASP A 39 2.23 -10.17 -9.33
C ASP A 39 2.05 -8.76 -8.77
N SER A 40 1.05 -8.04 -9.29
CA SER A 40 0.71 -6.69 -8.88
C SER A 40 -0.80 -6.54 -8.69
N PHE A 41 -1.17 -5.54 -7.90
CA PHE A 41 -2.54 -5.12 -7.66
C PHE A 41 -2.59 -3.59 -7.58
N LYS A 42 -3.78 -3.03 -7.86
CA LYS A 42 -4.05 -1.61 -7.74
C LYS A 42 -4.37 -1.29 -6.27
N LEU A 43 -3.51 -0.52 -5.61
CA LEU A 43 -3.75 0.02 -4.28
C LEU A 43 -4.35 1.42 -4.40
N ILE A 44 -5.51 1.62 -3.76
CA ILE A 44 -6.21 2.90 -3.72
C ILE A 44 -6.26 3.35 -2.25
N LEU A 45 -5.66 4.49 -1.97
CA LEU A 45 -5.63 5.12 -0.66
C LEU A 45 -6.63 6.27 -0.64
N ASN A 46 -7.81 6.00 -0.07
CA ASN A 46 -8.87 6.99 0.03
C ASN A 46 -8.57 8.00 1.14
N ASN A 47 -8.85 9.27 0.88
CA ASN A 47 -8.59 10.41 1.78
C ASN A 47 -7.11 10.59 2.14
N ILE A 48 -6.23 10.21 1.21
CA ILE A 48 -4.78 10.26 1.38
C ILE A 48 -4.16 10.83 0.10
N LYS A 49 -3.51 11.99 0.24
CA LYS A 49 -2.68 12.62 -0.79
C LYS A 49 -1.22 12.29 -0.51
N ALA A 50 -0.65 11.33 -1.23
CA ALA A 50 0.75 10.98 -1.08
C ALA A 50 1.63 11.95 -1.88
N VAL A 51 2.65 12.51 -1.24
CA VAL A 51 3.73 13.27 -1.90
C VAL A 51 4.68 12.32 -2.64
N SER A 52 4.95 11.15 -2.04
CA SER A 52 5.75 10.11 -2.67
C SER A 52 5.44 8.74 -2.08
N VAL A 53 5.60 7.70 -2.89
CA VAL A 53 5.55 6.32 -2.45
C VAL A 53 6.85 5.64 -2.84
N THR A 54 7.49 4.98 -1.88
CA THR A 54 8.71 4.17 -2.10
C THR A 54 8.39 2.73 -1.77
N GLY A 55 8.65 1.81 -2.71
CA GLY A 55 8.51 0.37 -2.52
C GLY A 55 9.82 -0.34 -2.89
N SER A 56 10.28 -1.25 -2.02
CA SER A 56 11.55 -1.98 -2.23
C SER A 56 12.74 -1.06 -2.55
N GLY A 57 12.80 0.11 -1.91
CA GLY A 57 13.85 1.11 -2.09
C GLY A 57 13.74 1.95 -3.38
N LYS A 58 12.71 1.77 -4.21
CA LYS A 58 12.49 2.54 -5.44
C LYS A 58 11.24 3.41 -5.33
N LYS A 59 11.30 4.63 -5.86
CA LYS A 59 10.12 5.50 -5.98
C LYS A 59 9.15 4.89 -6.98
N LEU A 60 7.90 4.71 -6.57
CA LEU A 60 6.83 4.16 -7.41
C LEU A 60 6.08 5.30 -8.11
N LEU A 61 5.58 5.01 -9.31
CA LEU A 61 4.66 5.89 -10.01
C LEU A 61 3.30 5.88 -9.31
N LEU A 62 2.69 7.05 -9.22
CA LEU A 62 1.43 7.28 -8.52
C LEU A 62 0.55 8.24 -9.32
N GLU A 63 -0.75 7.98 -9.30
CA GLU A 63 -1.79 8.84 -9.83
C GLU A 63 -2.54 9.45 -8.64
N ILE A 64 -2.69 10.78 -8.64
CA ILE A 64 -3.43 11.50 -7.59
C ILE A 64 -4.69 12.07 -8.22
N HIS A 65 -5.84 11.71 -7.65
CA HIS A 65 -7.15 12.19 -8.07
C HIS A 65 -7.88 12.75 -6.87
N ASP A 66 -8.29 14.01 -6.90
CA ASP A 66 -8.96 14.71 -5.79
C ASP A 66 -8.35 14.35 -4.44
N ASP A 67 -8.95 13.45 -3.67
CA ASP A 67 -8.50 13.00 -2.35
C ASP A 67 -8.00 11.54 -2.29
N GLN A 68 -7.62 10.97 -3.42
CA GLN A 68 -7.16 9.60 -3.56
C GLN A 68 -5.74 9.55 -4.14
N THR A 69 -4.93 8.65 -3.57
CA THR A 69 -3.69 8.21 -4.20
C THR A 69 -3.89 6.80 -4.74
N VAL A 70 -3.57 6.61 -6.01
CA VAL A 70 -3.67 5.36 -6.73
C VAL A 70 -2.29 4.93 -7.17
N LEU A 71 -1.95 3.66 -6.96
CA LEU A 71 -0.70 3.08 -7.48
C LEU A 71 -0.85 1.60 -7.79
N ILE A 72 -0.02 1.12 -8.71
CA ILE A 72 0.14 -0.30 -8.98
C ILE A 72 1.34 -0.79 -8.18
N THR A 73 1.14 -1.81 -7.35
CA THR A 73 2.19 -2.33 -6.47
C THR A 73 2.04 -3.84 -6.26
N GLY A 74 3.10 -4.47 -5.79
CA GLY A 74 3.15 -5.90 -5.49
C GLY A 74 3.27 -6.16 -4.00
N GLU A 75 3.69 -7.38 -3.67
CA GLU A 75 4.09 -7.72 -2.32
C GLU A 75 5.26 -6.86 -1.85
N GLY A 76 5.25 -6.46 -0.58
CA GLY A 76 6.39 -5.79 0.03
C GLY A 76 6.00 -4.75 1.07
N LYS A 77 6.95 -3.87 1.35
CA LYS A 77 6.78 -2.72 2.23
C LYS A 77 6.77 -1.45 1.38
N LEU A 78 5.86 -0.56 1.72
CA LEU A 78 5.71 0.75 1.11
C LEU A 78 5.88 1.82 2.19
N ASP A 79 6.72 2.79 1.90
CA ASP A 79 6.87 4.02 2.66
C ASP A 79 6.18 5.15 1.89
N ILE A 80 5.14 5.72 2.47
CA ILE A 80 4.30 6.73 1.85
C ILE A 80 4.47 8.04 2.61
N ALA A 81 4.99 9.06 1.94
CA ALA A 81 5.03 10.42 2.48
C ALA A 81 3.69 11.12 2.21
N LEU A 82 3.11 11.74 3.24
CA LEU A 82 1.84 12.46 3.23
C LEU A 82 2.04 13.97 3.14
#